data_AF-A0A9E6V2W3-F1
#
_entry.id   AF-A0A9E6V2W3-F1
#
_cell.length_a   1.000
_cell.length_b   1.000
_cell.length_c   1.000
_cell.angle_alpha   90.00
_cell.angle_beta   90.00
_cell.angle_gamma   90.00
#
_symmetry.space_group_name_H-M   'P 1'
#
loop_
_entity.id
_entity.type
_entity.pdbx_description
1 polymer ?
#
loop_
_entity_poly.entity_id
_entity_poly.type
_entity_poly.pdbx_seq_one_letter_code
_entity_poly.pdbx_strand_id
1 'polypeptide(L)'
;MEDQVKAKKSDILYRNSIYPDAESIFSFQPKSIEDIKDDCIVVLDTNSLLVPYMTGKESLEQISKIYKLLVDSKRLVIPGQSAREFAEHRVTKLKELYQQVSRKKTNLALLGSYPLLEGLIAYQKAIEFEKKLNDSIREYNKLIDEILDNIRQWYWNDPVSKLYSSLFARDVVLDIKIEKEELQQRIKDDFENKIPPGYKDANKPDGGVGDVIIWYTILELGKVHNKSVLFVSSDQKPDWWSQSENRPLYPRYELVEEFRRASDGQSFHIIKFSEFLNFYGASKEVVEEIRKEEVQSHIGHSRQKSSKADKADLILLSSEIEKELRNLLGSMGLIDKSRNTFLSNIKLLEPYGFTELEIANQFSKIRNRVVHGQEADLDDISWAINAGILILEQIQAIPHEIHIVYHSGIPLYSDRECNQIRDSVNGVILEIRMYPGDAFVSLRIFPTTCTHFLKGKIVAWEWNLNNVWGESWYRDPDTNEIKVAWSSSAEFVGRNLNDL
;
A
#
# COMPACT_ATOMS: atom_id res chain seq x y z
N MET A 1 7.32 60.24 8.94
CA MET A 1 6.66 59.06 8.33
C MET A 1 7.71 57.99 8.25
N GLU A 2 7.90 57.30 9.38
CA GLU A 2 8.86 56.21 9.54
C GLU A 2 8.18 54.92 9.08
N ASP A 3 8.66 54.38 7.97
CA ASP A 3 8.37 53.01 7.57
C ASP A 3 8.99 52.08 8.59
N GLN A 4 8.15 51.52 9.47
CA GLN A 4 8.53 50.42 10.35
C GLN A 4 8.80 49.17 9.51
N VAL A 5 10.08 48.99 9.17
CA VAL A 5 10.65 47.68 8.85
C VAL A 5 10.45 46.79 10.10
N LYS A 6 9.40 45.98 10.13
CA LYS A 6 9.25 44.87 11.08
C LYS A 6 10.36 43.85 10.80
N ALA A 7 11.53 44.04 11.41
CA ALA A 7 12.55 43.02 11.48
C ALA A 7 11.99 41.80 12.22
N LYS A 8 11.94 40.64 11.54
CA LYS A 8 11.74 39.33 12.17
C LYS A 8 12.81 39.17 13.26
N LYS A 9 12.44 39.29 14.54
CA LYS A 9 13.29 38.88 15.66
C LYS A 9 13.21 37.35 15.76
N SER A 10 13.91 36.62 14.91
CA SER A 10 14.21 35.21 15.19
C SER A 10 15.07 35.16 16.45
N ASP A 11 14.76 34.28 17.40
CA ASP A 11 15.62 34.05 18.56
C ASP A 11 16.99 33.57 18.06
N ILE A 12 18.02 34.42 18.23
CA ILE A 12 19.37 34.16 17.72
C ILE A 12 19.99 32.94 18.43
N LEU A 13 19.51 32.61 19.63
CA LEU A 13 19.97 31.49 20.45
C LEU A 13 18.98 30.32 20.47
N TYR A 14 18.04 30.23 19.53
CA TYR A 14 17.03 29.15 19.49
C TYR A 14 17.65 27.73 19.56
N ARG A 15 18.86 27.54 19.01
CA ARG A 15 19.58 26.26 19.10
C ARG A 15 19.91 25.87 20.54
N ASN A 16 20.25 26.83 21.40
CA ASN A 16 20.52 26.57 22.81
C ASN A 16 19.25 26.18 23.55
N SER A 17 18.08 26.68 23.12
CA SER A 17 16.78 26.32 23.68
C SER A 17 16.34 24.91 23.26
N ILE A 18 16.61 24.52 22.01
CA ILE A 18 16.31 23.17 21.49
C ILE A 18 17.29 22.13 22.03
N TYR A 19 18.58 22.47 22.08
CA TYR A 19 19.69 21.61 22.48
C TYR A 19 20.40 22.18 23.72
N PRO A 20 19.76 22.16 24.91
CA PRO A 20 20.33 22.77 26.11
C PRO A 20 21.55 22.01 26.66
N ASP A 21 21.64 20.71 26.40
CA ASP A 21 22.72 19.83 26.84
C ASP A 21 23.56 19.37 25.63
N ALA A 22 24.56 20.18 25.26
CA ALA A 22 25.40 19.93 24.10
C ALA A 22 26.29 18.68 24.24
N GLU A 23 26.64 18.27 25.45
CA GLU A 23 27.47 17.08 25.68
C GLU A 23 26.70 15.79 25.36
N SER A 24 25.42 15.74 25.78
CA SER A 24 24.57 14.59 25.51
C SER A 24 24.35 14.28 24.02
N ILE A 25 24.48 15.28 23.14
CA ILE A 25 24.34 15.12 21.68
C ILE A 25 25.37 14.11 21.14
N PHE A 26 26.57 14.08 21.71
CA PHE A 26 27.64 13.19 21.24
C PHE A 26 27.64 11.82 21.91
N SER A 27 27.02 11.69 23.09
CA SER A 27 27.02 10.47 23.89
C SER A 27 25.73 9.67 23.80
N PHE A 28 24.61 10.33 23.52
CA PHE A 28 23.32 9.67 23.38
C PHE A 28 23.24 8.86 22.09
N GLN A 29 22.81 7.61 22.22
CA GLN A 29 22.48 6.73 21.11
C GLN A 29 21.09 6.13 21.35
N PRO A 30 20.10 6.44 20.51
CA PRO A 30 18.79 5.80 20.63
C PRO A 30 18.93 4.31 20.36
N LYS A 31 18.24 3.49 21.15
CA LYS A 31 18.11 2.04 20.94
C LYS A 31 17.42 1.78 19.61
N SER A 32 17.74 0.67 18.93
CA SER A 32 17.09 0.30 17.67
C SER A 32 15.62 -0.04 17.86
N ILE A 33 14.83 -0.06 16.77
CA ILE A 33 13.43 -0.50 16.81
C ILE A 33 13.36 -1.96 17.28
N GLU A 34 14.28 -2.79 16.81
CA GLU A 34 14.41 -4.19 17.19
C GLU A 34 14.61 -4.39 18.70
N ASP A 35 15.36 -3.49 19.34
CA ASP A 35 15.62 -3.53 20.79
C ASP A 35 14.45 -3.04 21.64
N ILE A 36 13.58 -2.18 21.09
CA ILE A 36 12.49 -1.56 21.86
C ILE A 36 11.11 -2.16 21.58
N LYS A 37 10.92 -2.86 20.44
CA LYS A 37 9.59 -3.30 19.96
C LYS A 37 8.81 -4.16 20.96
N ASP A 38 9.49 -4.85 21.88
CA ASP A 38 8.85 -5.73 22.85
C ASP A 38 8.51 -5.04 24.19
N ASP A 39 8.94 -3.78 24.39
CA ASP A 39 8.68 -3.02 25.63
C ASP A 39 8.27 -1.55 25.44
N CYS A 40 8.23 -1.02 24.21
CA CYS A 40 7.86 0.37 23.93
C CYS A 40 6.35 0.66 23.97
N ILE A 41 5.97 1.93 24.08
CA ILE A 41 4.57 2.35 23.85
C ILE A 41 4.40 2.62 22.34
N VAL A 42 3.39 2.02 21.74
CA VAL A 42 2.99 2.24 20.34
C VAL A 42 1.92 3.31 20.30
N VAL A 43 2.19 4.38 19.56
CA VAL A 43 1.25 5.51 19.40
C VAL A 43 0.78 5.53 17.95
N LEU A 44 -0.54 5.47 17.71
CA LEU A 44 -1.07 5.51 16.34
C LEU A 44 -1.49 6.92 15.94
N ASP A 45 -1.08 7.31 14.75
CA ASP A 45 -1.57 8.50 14.08
C ASP A 45 -2.95 8.28 13.42
N THR A 46 -3.63 9.36 13.04
CA THR A 46 -4.92 9.34 12.35
C THR A 46 -4.85 8.55 11.04
N ASN A 47 -3.77 8.69 10.27
CA ASN A 47 -3.63 7.98 8.98
C ASN A 47 -3.65 6.46 9.15
N SER A 48 -2.94 5.93 10.14
CA SER A 48 -2.89 4.52 10.52
C SER A 48 -4.28 3.99 10.93
N LEU A 49 -5.15 4.86 11.47
CA LEU A 49 -6.53 4.50 11.79
C LEU A 49 -7.45 4.48 10.56
N LEU A 50 -7.12 5.21 9.49
CA LEU A 50 -7.95 5.34 8.28
C LEU A 50 -7.61 4.32 7.19
N VAL A 51 -6.35 3.89 7.09
CA VAL A 51 -5.91 2.89 6.10
C VAL A 51 -6.82 1.65 6.05
N PRO A 52 -7.30 1.07 7.17
CA PRO A 52 -8.10 -0.15 7.13
C PRO A 52 -9.43 -0.06 6.36
N TYR A 53 -9.94 1.14 6.06
CA TYR A 53 -11.17 1.32 5.25
C TYR A 53 -11.02 0.88 3.80
N MET A 54 -9.79 0.78 3.30
CA MET A 54 -9.49 0.44 1.90
C MET A 54 -8.85 -0.95 1.78
N THR A 55 -8.91 -1.75 2.84
CA THR A 55 -8.22 -3.05 2.94
C THR A 55 -9.20 -4.21 3.00
N GLY A 56 -8.72 -5.38 2.57
CA GLY A 56 -9.48 -6.62 2.58
C GLY A 56 -9.79 -7.14 3.99
N LYS A 57 -10.69 -8.13 4.03
CA LYS A 57 -11.12 -8.77 5.28
C LYS A 57 -9.95 -9.41 6.05
N GLU A 58 -9.03 -10.07 5.34
CA GLU A 58 -7.85 -10.69 5.96
C GLU A 58 -6.94 -9.65 6.63
N SER A 59 -6.68 -8.54 5.93
CA SER A 59 -5.92 -7.40 6.48
C SER A 59 -6.56 -6.85 7.76
N LEU A 60 -7.88 -6.65 7.76
CA LEU A 60 -8.60 -6.19 8.95
C LEU A 60 -8.49 -7.18 10.13
N GLU A 61 -8.53 -8.49 9.86
CA GLU A 61 -8.36 -9.52 10.90
C GLU A 61 -6.94 -9.54 11.48
N GLN A 62 -5.91 -9.38 10.66
CA GLN A 62 -4.53 -9.31 11.14
C GLN A 62 -4.24 -8.04 11.94
N ILE A 63 -4.73 -6.89 11.46
CA ILE A 63 -4.68 -5.61 12.19
C ILE A 63 -5.36 -5.75 13.55
N SER A 64 -6.55 -6.37 13.59
CA SER A 64 -7.28 -6.64 14.82
C SER A 64 -6.46 -7.45 15.82
N LYS A 65 -5.79 -8.52 15.38
CA LYS A 65 -4.93 -9.35 16.23
C LYS A 65 -3.76 -8.55 16.82
N ILE A 66 -3.09 -7.73 16.01
CA ILE A 66 -1.94 -6.92 16.43
C ILE A 66 -2.37 -5.84 17.41
N TYR A 67 -3.44 -5.10 17.12
CA TYR A 67 -3.97 -4.10 18.04
C TYR A 67 -4.41 -4.72 19.35
N LYS A 68 -5.10 -5.86 19.31
CA LYS A 68 -5.50 -6.58 20.52
C LYS A 68 -4.30 -6.97 21.39
N LEU A 69 -3.23 -7.51 20.79
CA LEU A 69 -1.99 -7.84 21.50
C LEU A 69 -1.41 -6.62 22.24
N LEU A 70 -1.39 -5.46 21.59
CA LEU A 70 -0.87 -4.22 22.18
C LEU A 70 -1.80 -3.62 23.23
N VAL A 71 -3.12 -3.74 23.06
CA VAL A 71 -4.11 -3.32 24.06
C VAL A 71 -4.01 -4.20 25.31
N ASP A 72 -3.97 -5.52 25.14
CA ASP A 72 -3.88 -6.49 26.25
C ASP A 72 -2.59 -6.30 27.06
N SER A 73 -1.50 -5.86 26.41
CA SER A 73 -0.22 -5.52 27.05
C SER A 73 -0.13 -4.08 27.56
N LYS A 74 -1.17 -3.26 27.39
CA LYS A 74 -1.22 -1.82 27.74
C LYS A 74 -0.13 -0.99 27.06
N ARG A 75 0.17 -1.33 25.81
CA ARG A 75 1.20 -0.70 25.00
C ARG A 75 0.64 0.13 23.84
N LEU A 76 -0.63 0.00 23.51
CA LEU A 76 -1.27 0.83 22.47
C LEU A 76 -1.84 2.11 23.06
N VAL A 77 -1.51 3.25 22.46
CA VAL A 77 -2.12 4.54 22.77
C VAL A 77 -2.59 5.24 21.50
N ILE A 78 -3.80 5.79 21.55
CA ILE A 78 -4.37 6.67 20.53
C ILE A 78 -4.42 8.08 21.10
N PRO A 79 -3.71 9.06 20.53
CA PRO A 79 -3.87 10.45 20.92
C PRO A 79 -5.32 10.88 20.73
N GLY A 80 -5.88 11.61 21.69
CA GLY A 80 -7.25 12.12 21.62
C GLY A 80 -7.48 12.97 20.36
N GLN A 81 -6.45 13.70 19.92
CA GLN A 81 -6.48 14.43 18.66
C GLN A 81 -6.63 13.51 17.45
N SER A 82 -5.88 12.41 17.39
CA SER A 82 -6.00 11.44 16.30
C SER A 82 -7.38 10.78 16.27
N ALA A 83 -7.99 10.53 17.43
CA ALA A 83 -9.36 10.03 17.50
C ALA A 83 -10.41 11.04 16.98
N ARG A 84 -10.22 12.34 17.24
CA ARG A 84 -11.10 13.41 16.72
C ARG A 84 -10.97 13.56 15.21
N GLU A 85 -9.74 13.57 14.70
CA GLU A 85 -9.48 13.63 13.26
C GLU A 85 -9.99 12.38 12.55
N PHE A 86 -9.89 11.21 13.18
CA PHE A 86 -10.49 9.98 12.66
C PHE A 86 -12.01 10.13 12.50
N ALA A 87 -12.69 10.69 13.50
CA ALA A 87 -14.14 10.89 13.45
C ALA A 87 -14.56 11.79 12.27
N GLU A 88 -13.77 12.83 11.98
CA GLU A 88 -13.97 13.73 10.84
C GLU A 88 -13.70 13.03 9.51
N HIS A 89 -12.52 12.43 9.35
CA HIS A 89 -12.08 11.84 8.09
C HIS A 89 -12.75 10.51 7.75
N ARG A 90 -13.29 9.79 8.74
CA ARG A 90 -14.07 8.56 8.53
C ARG A 90 -15.19 8.76 7.50
N VAL A 91 -15.92 9.87 7.61
CA VAL A 91 -17.04 10.18 6.70
C VAL A 91 -16.53 10.36 5.28
N THR A 92 -15.39 11.02 5.11
CA THR A 92 -14.73 11.19 3.81
C THR A 92 -14.34 9.85 3.20
N LYS A 93 -13.74 8.94 3.97
CA LYS A 93 -13.38 7.59 3.49
C LYS A 93 -14.60 6.77 3.07
N LEU A 94 -15.68 6.81 3.86
CA LEU A 94 -16.92 6.13 3.48
C LEU A 94 -17.56 6.74 2.22
N LYS A 95 -17.48 8.06 2.05
CA LYS A 95 -17.93 8.74 0.84
C LYS A 95 -17.10 8.32 -0.38
N GLU A 96 -15.78 8.24 -0.26
CA GLU A 96 -14.88 7.75 -1.31
C GLU A 96 -15.24 6.32 -1.71
N LEU A 97 -15.36 5.41 -0.75
CA LEU A 97 -15.77 4.02 -0.98
C LEU A 97 -17.12 3.95 -1.70
N TYR A 98 -18.12 4.69 -1.21
CA TYR A 98 -19.44 4.75 -1.84
C TYR A 98 -19.36 5.22 -3.29
N GLN A 99 -18.58 6.27 -3.56
CA GLN A 99 -18.40 6.80 -4.92
C GLN A 99 -17.69 5.79 -5.84
N GLN A 100 -16.64 5.13 -5.35
CA GLN A 100 -15.90 4.13 -6.11
C GLN A 100 -16.81 2.96 -6.51
N VAL A 101 -17.58 2.42 -5.57
CA VAL A 101 -18.56 1.34 -5.84
C VAL A 101 -19.66 1.82 -6.78
N SER A 102 -20.22 3.01 -6.55
CA SER A 102 -21.29 3.56 -7.39
C SER A 102 -20.85 3.78 -8.84
N ARG A 103 -19.59 4.13 -9.08
CA ARG A 103 -19.04 4.33 -10.44
C ARG A 103 -18.82 3.02 -11.19
N LYS A 104 -18.85 1.86 -10.52
CA LYS A 104 -18.76 0.54 -11.17
C LYS A 104 -20.06 0.10 -11.84
N LYS A 105 -21.16 0.84 -11.65
CA LYS A 105 -22.40 0.60 -12.42
C LYS A 105 -22.13 0.76 -13.90
N THR A 106 -22.60 -0.21 -14.68
CA THR A 106 -22.35 -0.28 -16.12
C THR A 106 -23.66 -0.32 -16.89
N ASN A 107 -23.68 0.30 -18.07
CA ASN A 107 -24.77 0.18 -19.03
C ASN A 107 -24.23 -0.44 -20.31
N LEU A 108 -24.98 -1.35 -20.92
CA LEU A 108 -24.62 -1.95 -22.20
C LEU A 108 -25.00 -1.00 -23.35
N ALA A 109 -24.07 -0.76 -24.26
CA ALA A 109 -24.40 -0.17 -25.55
C ALA A 109 -25.00 -1.27 -26.43
N LEU A 110 -26.31 -1.22 -26.65
CA LEU A 110 -27.04 -2.19 -27.46
C LEU A 110 -26.67 -2.02 -28.94
N LEU A 111 -26.53 -3.12 -29.69
CA LEU A 111 -26.38 -3.12 -31.14
C LEU A 111 -27.55 -2.38 -31.81
N GLY A 112 -28.75 -2.46 -31.25
CA GLY A 112 -29.95 -1.88 -31.86
C GLY A 112 -30.50 -2.72 -33.01
N SER A 113 -31.58 -2.22 -33.63
CA SER A 113 -32.30 -2.93 -34.70
C SER A 113 -31.80 -2.49 -36.09
N TYR A 114 -31.22 -3.44 -36.82
CA TYR A 114 -30.77 -3.28 -38.19
C TYR A 114 -31.40 -4.35 -39.09
N PRO A 115 -32.60 -4.09 -39.64
CA PRO A 115 -33.34 -5.08 -40.44
C PRO A 115 -32.54 -5.67 -41.62
N LEU A 116 -31.61 -4.89 -42.19
CA LEU A 116 -30.73 -5.33 -43.28
C LEU A 116 -29.81 -6.51 -42.88
N LEU A 117 -29.50 -6.65 -41.58
CA LEU A 117 -28.57 -7.66 -41.06
C LEU A 117 -29.28 -8.92 -40.55
N GLU A 118 -30.62 -8.97 -40.54
CA GLU A 118 -31.41 -10.09 -40.01
C GLU A 118 -31.08 -11.44 -40.67
N GLY A 119 -30.65 -11.43 -41.95
CA GLY A 119 -30.23 -12.64 -42.67
C GLY A 119 -28.89 -13.21 -42.23
N LEU A 120 -28.09 -12.49 -41.43
CA LEU A 120 -26.79 -12.95 -40.96
C LEU A 120 -26.93 -13.73 -39.64
N ILE A 121 -26.51 -15.00 -39.64
CA ILE A 121 -26.48 -15.86 -38.44
C ILE A 121 -25.69 -15.20 -37.30
N ALA A 122 -24.60 -14.50 -37.63
CA ALA A 122 -23.78 -13.79 -36.65
C ALA A 122 -24.56 -12.65 -35.96
N TYR A 123 -25.40 -11.91 -36.70
CA TYR A 123 -26.23 -10.84 -36.15
C TYR A 123 -27.30 -11.40 -35.20
N GLN A 124 -27.97 -12.48 -35.58
CA GLN A 124 -28.95 -13.15 -34.72
C GLN A 124 -28.33 -13.64 -33.40
N LYS A 125 -27.15 -14.28 -33.47
CA LYS A 125 -26.41 -14.72 -32.28
C LYS A 125 -25.98 -13.54 -31.40
N ALA A 126 -25.54 -12.44 -32.01
CA ALA A 126 -25.14 -11.24 -31.28
C ALA A 126 -26.32 -10.63 -30.50
N ILE A 127 -27.50 -10.51 -31.12
CA ILE A 127 -28.73 -10.04 -30.45
C ILE A 127 -29.15 -10.97 -29.30
N GLU A 128 -29.04 -12.29 -29.46
CA GLU A 128 -29.33 -13.24 -28.39
C GLU A 128 -28.35 -13.12 -27.21
N PHE A 129 -27.06 -13.00 -27.50
CA PHE A 129 -26.02 -12.78 -26.49
C PHE A 129 -26.17 -11.44 -25.78
N GLU A 130 -26.51 -10.39 -26.51
CA GLU A 130 -26.78 -9.06 -25.97
C GLU A 130 -27.90 -9.10 -24.92
N LYS A 131 -28.98 -9.85 -25.19
CA LYS A 131 -30.05 -10.04 -24.21
C LYS A 131 -29.53 -10.68 -22.91
N LYS A 132 -28.72 -11.74 -23.02
CA LYS A 132 -28.10 -12.40 -21.86
C LYS A 132 -27.18 -11.45 -21.10
N LEU A 133 -26.34 -10.69 -21.81
CA LEU A 133 -25.45 -9.69 -21.21
C LEU A 133 -26.23 -8.60 -20.49
N ASN A 134 -27.31 -8.10 -21.09
CA ASN A 134 -28.15 -7.07 -20.49
C ASN A 134 -28.84 -7.58 -19.22
N ASP A 135 -29.30 -8.84 -19.20
CA ASP A 135 -29.85 -9.45 -17.99
C ASP A 135 -28.78 -9.62 -16.89
N SER A 136 -27.57 -10.08 -17.23
CA SER A 136 -26.43 -10.13 -16.30
C SER A 136 -26.03 -8.75 -15.76
N ILE A 137 -26.03 -7.72 -16.60
CA ILE A 137 -25.70 -6.33 -16.19
C ILE A 137 -26.76 -5.77 -15.24
N ARG A 138 -28.05 -6.07 -15.48
CA ARG A 138 -29.13 -5.68 -14.55
C ARG A 138 -28.95 -6.34 -13.19
N GLU A 139 -28.64 -7.63 -13.16
CA GLU A 139 -28.38 -8.36 -11.92
C GLU A 139 -27.15 -7.80 -11.19
N TYR A 140 -26.04 -7.58 -11.91
CA TYR A 140 -24.85 -6.94 -11.35
C TYR A 140 -25.14 -5.55 -10.76
N ASN A 141 -25.84 -4.68 -11.49
CA ASN A 141 -26.21 -3.35 -11.01
C ASN A 141 -27.12 -3.43 -9.76
N LYS A 142 -28.01 -4.43 -9.68
CA LYS A 142 -28.83 -4.69 -8.50
C LYS A 142 -27.96 -5.07 -7.29
N LEU A 143 -26.99 -5.95 -7.46
CA LEU A 143 -26.04 -6.31 -6.39
C LEU A 143 -25.21 -5.10 -5.94
N ILE A 144 -24.81 -4.22 -6.88
CA ILE A 144 -24.15 -2.96 -6.54
C ILE A 144 -25.09 -2.08 -5.68
N ASP A 145 -26.37 -1.98 -6.02
CA ASP A 145 -27.34 -1.25 -5.20
C ASP A 145 -27.49 -1.83 -3.79
N GLU A 146 -27.54 -3.16 -3.65
CA GLU A 146 -27.56 -3.84 -2.35
C GLU A 146 -26.30 -3.50 -1.52
N ILE A 147 -25.12 -3.46 -2.14
CA ILE A 147 -23.87 -3.05 -1.46
C ILE A 147 -23.96 -1.58 -1.01
N LEU A 148 -24.40 -0.68 -1.89
CA LEU A 148 -24.52 0.75 -1.58
C LEU A 148 -25.52 1.00 -0.45
N ASP A 149 -26.62 0.26 -0.41
CA ASP A 149 -27.61 0.35 0.67
C ASP A 149 -27.06 -0.16 2.00
N ASN A 150 -26.23 -1.21 2.00
CA ASN A 150 -25.50 -1.64 3.20
C ASN A 150 -24.57 -0.53 3.73
N ILE A 151 -23.81 0.14 2.85
CA ILE A 151 -22.92 1.25 3.22
C ILE A 151 -23.73 2.42 3.80
N ARG A 152 -24.88 2.75 3.22
CA ARG A 152 -25.77 3.83 3.71
C ARG A 152 -26.31 3.57 5.12
N GLN A 153 -26.45 2.30 5.50
CA GLN A 153 -26.93 1.89 6.81
C GLN A 153 -25.84 1.88 7.89
N TRP A 154 -24.60 2.30 7.55
CA TRP A 154 -23.51 2.36 8.51
C TRP A 154 -23.55 3.60 9.42
N TYR A 155 -24.20 3.45 10.57
CA TYR A 155 -24.22 4.42 11.66
C TYR A 155 -23.18 4.05 12.74
N TRP A 156 -21.88 4.22 12.42
CA TRP A 156 -20.75 3.85 13.29
C TRP A 156 -20.58 2.35 13.56
N ASN A 157 -21.32 1.52 12.82
CA ASN A 157 -21.32 0.06 12.91
C ASN A 157 -20.69 -0.59 11.66
N ASP A 158 -19.91 0.17 10.88
CA ASP A 158 -19.06 -0.36 9.82
C ASP A 158 -17.94 -1.24 10.41
N PRO A 159 -17.28 -2.10 9.60
CA PRO A 159 -16.31 -3.07 10.10
C PRO A 159 -15.15 -2.45 10.90
N VAL A 160 -14.61 -1.30 10.46
CA VAL A 160 -13.48 -0.64 11.10
C VAL A 160 -13.91 0.00 12.42
N SER A 161 -15.06 0.69 12.44
CA SER A 161 -15.59 1.30 13.66
C SER A 161 -16.01 0.26 14.71
N LYS A 162 -16.54 -0.90 14.27
CA LYS A 162 -16.80 -2.04 15.16
C LYS A 162 -15.53 -2.59 15.77
N LEU A 163 -14.48 -2.74 14.96
CA LEU A 163 -13.17 -3.18 15.43
C LEU A 163 -12.66 -2.22 16.52
N TYR A 164 -12.61 -0.93 16.22
CA TYR A 164 -12.08 0.06 17.14
C TYR A 164 -12.92 0.23 18.40
N SER A 165 -14.25 0.23 18.31
CA SER A 165 -15.11 0.29 19.49
C SER A 165 -14.94 -0.92 20.43
N SER A 166 -14.53 -2.07 19.91
CA SER A 166 -14.25 -3.26 20.71
C SER A 166 -12.86 -3.26 21.37
N LEU A 167 -11.90 -2.51 20.82
CA LEU A 167 -10.50 -2.51 21.27
C LEU A 167 -10.10 -1.23 22.03
N PHE A 168 -10.59 -0.07 21.61
CA PHE A 168 -10.17 1.22 22.13
C PHE A 168 -11.07 1.66 23.28
N ALA A 169 -10.93 0.95 24.40
CA ALA A 169 -11.53 1.36 25.67
C ALA A 169 -10.84 2.62 26.24
N ARG A 170 -11.35 3.11 27.39
CA ARG A 170 -10.90 4.38 28.02
C ARG A 170 -9.38 4.43 28.27
N ASP A 171 -8.74 3.29 28.47
CA ASP A 171 -7.32 3.21 28.81
C ASP A 171 -6.39 3.27 27.57
N VAL A 172 -6.97 3.20 26.36
CA VAL A 172 -6.23 3.23 25.08
C VAL A 172 -6.20 4.64 24.49
N VAL A 173 -7.26 5.43 24.66
CA VAL A 173 -7.31 6.81 24.15
C VAL A 173 -6.82 7.78 25.23
N LEU A 174 -5.73 8.49 24.96
CA LEU A 174 -5.16 9.47 25.88
C LEU A 174 -5.48 10.90 25.43
N ASP A 175 -6.21 11.63 26.28
CA ASP A 175 -6.53 13.04 26.08
C ASP A 175 -5.82 13.86 27.16
N ILE A 176 -4.80 14.63 26.74
CA ILE A 176 -4.02 15.47 27.64
C ILE A 176 -4.67 16.84 27.81
N LYS A 177 -4.52 17.42 29.00
CA LYS A 177 -4.91 18.81 29.23
C LYS A 177 -3.77 19.71 28.74
N ILE A 178 -4.11 20.65 27.87
CA ILE A 178 -3.16 21.63 27.33
C ILE A 178 -3.74 23.01 27.55
N GLU A 179 -2.97 23.90 28.16
CA GLU A 179 -3.34 25.30 28.31
C GLU A 179 -3.24 26.01 26.96
N LYS A 180 -4.30 26.75 26.60
CA LYS A 180 -4.43 27.32 25.26
C LYS A 180 -3.33 28.32 24.95
N GLU A 181 -2.96 29.14 25.93
CA GLU A 181 -1.92 30.17 25.81
C GLU A 181 -0.54 29.54 25.59
N GLU A 182 -0.22 28.45 26.28
CA GLU A 182 1.03 27.70 26.09
C GLU A 182 1.10 27.10 24.69
N LEU A 183 0.01 26.47 24.24
CA LEU A 183 -0.08 25.91 22.89
C LEU A 183 0.06 26.97 21.80
N GLN A 184 -0.60 28.12 21.96
CA GLN A 184 -0.49 29.23 21.02
C GLN A 184 0.94 29.79 20.94
N GLN A 185 1.61 29.89 22.09
CA GLN A 185 2.99 30.34 22.15
C GLN A 185 3.92 29.33 21.46
N ARG A 186 3.75 28.02 21.74
CA ARG A 186 4.52 26.95 21.08
C ARG A 186 4.39 27.00 19.56
N ILE A 187 3.16 27.04 19.04
CA ILE A 187 2.91 27.09 17.58
C ILE A 187 3.58 28.30 16.94
N LYS A 188 3.53 29.45 17.60
CA LYS A 188 4.16 30.67 17.11
C LYS A 188 5.68 30.52 17.03
N ASP A 189 6.30 30.03 18.10
CA ASP A 189 7.75 29.83 18.17
C ASP A 189 8.23 28.78 17.15
N ASP A 190 7.46 27.70 17.01
CA ASP A 190 7.71 26.63 16.05
C ASP A 190 7.63 27.14 14.61
N PHE A 191 6.65 27.98 14.29
CA PHE A 191 6.52 28.61 12.98
C PHE A 191 7.66 29.60 12.68
N GLU A 192 8.02 30.45 13.66
CA GLU A 192 9.06 31.46 13.49
C GLU A 192 10.45 30.83 13.27
N ASN A 193 10.74 29.74 13.99
CA ASN A 193 12.05 29.09 13.98
C ASN A 193 12.09 27.76 13.19
N LYS A 194 10.97 27.35 12.56
CA LYS A 194 10.80 26.08 11.84
C LYS A 194 11.13 24.85 12.69
N ILE A 195 10.67 24.87 13.94
CA ILE A 195 10.85 23.79 14.91
C ILE A 195 9.73 22.77 14.71
N PRO A 196 10.04 21.47 14.62
CA PRO A 196 9.05 20.42 14.45
C PRO A 196 8.26 20.10 15.74
N PRO A 197 7.07 19.49 15.62
CA PRO A 197 6.29 19.26 14.40
C PRO A 197 5.24 20.37 14.14
N GLY A 198 4.56 20.33 13.00
CA GLY A 198 3.36 21.15 12.74
C GLY A 198 3.62 22.47 12.01
N TYR A 199 4.86 22.99 11.97
CA TYR A 199 5.16 24.25 11.27
C TYR A 199 4.89 24.19 9.75
N LYS A 200 4.85 22.99 9.16
CA LYS A 200 4.48 22.80 7.74
C LYS A 200 2.98 22.95 7.49
N ASP A 201 2.16 22.75 8.51
CA ASP A 201 0.70 22.77 8.44
C ASP A 201 0.09 24.11 8.92
N ALA A 202 0.91 25.15 9.11
CA ALA A 202 0.48 26.47 9.59
C ALA A 202 -0.59 27.16 8.70
N ASN A 203 -0.74 26.72 7.45
CA ASN A 203 -1.76 27.24 6.52
C ASN A 203 -3.13 26.55 6.67
N LYS A 204 -3.25 25.49 7.47
CA LYS A 204 -4.54 24.84 7.74
C LYS A 204 -5.45 25.74 8.59
N PRO A 205 -6.78 25.54 8.55
CA PRO A 205 -7.73 26.32 9.35
C PRO A 205 -7.47 26.29 10.86
N ASP A 206 -6.86 25.21 11.35
CA ASP A 206 -6.49 24.98 12.75
C ASP A 206 -5.03 25.37 13.06
N GLY A 207 -4.30 25.93 12.08
CA GLY A 207 -2.92 26.41 12.25
C GLY A 207 -1.88 25.31 12.46
N GLY A 208 -2.18 24.05 12.13
CA GLY A 208 -1.28 22.91 12.36
C GLY A 208 -1.24 22.45 13.81
N VAL A 209 -2.22 22.85 14.63
CA VAL A 209 -2.31 22.50 16.05
C VAL A 209 -2.41 20.99 16.29
N GLY A 210 -2.98 20.22 15.34
CA GLY A 210 -3.15 18.78 15.47
C GLY A 210 -1.83 18.04 15.73
N ASP A 211 -0.83 18.29 14.88
CA ASP A 211 0.51 17.66 14.97
C ASP A 211 1.18 18.00 16.32
N VAL A 212 1.03 19.24 16.81
CA VAL A 212 1.59 19.69 18.09
C VAL A 212 0.89 19.02 19.28
N ILE A 213 -0.44 18.86 19.24
CA ILE A 213 -1.18 18.15 20.30
C ILE A 213 -0.79 16.66 20.36
N ILE A 214 -0.63 16.02 19.20
CA ILE A 214 -0.14 14.63 19.11
C ILE A 214 1.26 14.54 19.72
N TRP A 215 2.14 15.48 19.40
CA TRP A 215 3.49 15.52 19.95
C TRP A 215 3.51 15.70 21.47
N TYR A 216 2.72 16.61 22.01
CA TYR A 216 2.59 16.77 23.47
C TYR A 216 2.09 15.49 24.15
N THR A 217 1.20 14.74 23.48
CA THR A 217 0.74 13.44 24.00
C THR A 217 1.90 12.44 24.05
N ILE A 218 2.74 12.39 23.01
CA ILE A 218 3.94 11.55 22.97
C ILE A 218 4.93 11.91 24.08
N LEU A 219 5.18 13.21 24.31
CA LEU A 219 6.08 13.67 25.37
C LEU A 219 5.55 13.30 26.77
N GLU A 220 4.25 13.47 27.00
CA GLU A 220 3.64 13.09 28.29
C GLU A 220 3.73 11.57 28.53
N LEU A 221 3.56 10.74 27.48
CA LEU A 221 3.75 9.30 27.59
C LEU A 221 5.19 8.93 27.97
N GLY A 222 6.17 9.54 27.30
CA GLY A 222 7.59 9.34 27.61
C GLY A 222 7.92 9.71 29.05
N LYS A 223 7.38 10.84 29.53
CA LYS A 223 7.56 11.36 30.88
C LYS A 223 6.90 10.50 31.97
N VAL A 224 5.64 10.10 31.76
CA VAL A 224 4.87 9.36 32.76
C VAL A 224 5.32 7.91 32.87
N HIS A 225 5.63 7.28 31.73
CA HIS A 225 5.94 5.84 31.71
C HIS A 225 7.43 5.52 31.70
N ASN A 226 8.30 6.49 31.41
CA ASN A 226 9.74 6.28 31.21
C ASN A 226 10.00 5.10 30.25
N LYS A 227 9.30 5.10 29.12
CA LYS A 227 9.41 4.09 28.07
C LYS A 227 9.67 4.72 26.71
N SER A 228 10.39 4.00 25.87
CA SER A 228 10.53 4.35 24.45
C SER A 228 9.16 4.40 23.77
N VAL A 229 9.02 5.27 22.77
CA VAL A 229 7.80 5.41 21.96
C VAL A 229 8.07 5.05 20.51
N LEU A 230 7.17 4.26 19.94
CA LEU A 230 7.09 3.97 18.51
C LEU A 230 5.84 4.63 17.95
N PHE A 231 6.03 5.74 17.23
CA PHE A 231 4.95 6.46 16.57
C PHE A 231 4.69 5.87 15.18
N VAL A 232 3.47 5.39 14.96
CA VAL A 232 3.06 4.77 13.71
C VAL A 232 2.30 5.79 12.89
N SER A 233 3.01 6.38 11.93
CA SER A 233 2.48 7.37 11.01
C SER A 233 3.01 7.10 9.62
N SER A 234 2.12 7.11 8.64
CA SER A 234 2.53 7.10 7.24
C SER A 234 3.11 8.46 6.84
N ASP A 235 2.89 9.56 7.57
CA ASP A 235 3.31 10.91 7.20
C ASP A 235 4.84 11.01 7.02
N GLN A 236 5.28 11.57 5.90
CA GLN A 236 6.70 11.71 5.53
C GLN A 236 7.13 13.18 5.46
N LYS A 237 6.36 14.12 6.02
CA LYS A 237 6.69 15.54 5.95
C LYS A 237 8.07 15.88 6.55
N PRO A 238 8.70 16.98 6.09
CA PRO A 238 10.02 17.42 6.57
C PRO A 238 10.05 17.92 8.02
N ASP A 239 8.88 18.17 8.62
CA ASP A 239 8.74 18.54 10.04
C ASP A 239 8.59 17.31 10.95
N TRP A 240 8.52 16.10 10.42
CA TRP A 240 8.69 14.88 11.20
C TRP A 240 9.98 14.15 10.85
N TRP A 241 10.43 14.28 9.60
CA TRP A 241 11.58 13.56 9.06
C TRP A 241 12.70 14.47 8.58
N SER A 242 13.93 14.06 8.89
CA SER A 242 15.13 14.42 8.14
C SER A 242 15.11 13.64 6.83
N GLN A 243 15.14 14.35 5.70
CA GLN A 243 14.99 13.74 4.38
C GLN A 243 16.28 13.79 3.57
N SER A 244 16.53 12.75 2.77
CA SER A 244 17.56 12.73 1.73
C SER A 244 16.90 12.41 0.40
N GLU A 245 17.14 13.20 -0.64
CA GLU A 245 16.47 13.04 -1.95
C GLU A 245 14.93 12.93 -1.82
N ASN A 246 14.36 13.72 -0.89
CA ASN A 246 12.95 13.71 -0.50
C ASN A 246 12.42 12.36 0.01
N ARG A 247 13.30 11.45 0.44
CA ARG A 247 12.92 10.23 1.17
C ARG A 247 13.17 10.43 2.66
N PRO A 248 12.26 9.98 3.54
CA PRO A 248 12.50 9.99 4.98
C PRO A 248 13.72 9.12 5.28
N LEU A 249 14.67 9.66 6.03
CA LEU A 249 15.88 8.94 6.43
C LEU A 249 15.88 8.69 7.94
N TYR A 250 15.67 9.74 8.72
CA TYR A 250 15.62 9.68 10.19
C TYR A 250 14.54 10.61 10.71
N PRO A 251 13.94 10.36 11.89
CA PRO A 251 13.16 11.38 12.58
C PRO A 251 13.97 12.68 12.72
N ARG A 252 13.31 13.83 12.77
CA ARG A 252 13.97 15.11 13.05
C ARG A 252 14.68 15.04 14.40
N TYR A 253 15.95 15.40 14.44
CA TYR A 253 16.76 15.28 15.66
C TYR A 253 16.21 16.14 16.80
N GLU A 254 15.56 17.26 16.49
CA GLU A 254 14.83 18.08 17.46
C GLU A 254 13.78 17.27 18.23
N LEU A 255 13.02 16.42 17.54
CA LEU A 255 12.00 15.56 18.15
C LEU A 255 12.64 14.48 19.03
N VAL A 256 13.71 13.86 18.54
CA VAL A 256 14.46 12.84 19.28
C VAL A 256 15.03 13.42 20.57
N GLU A 257 15.63 14.60 20.52
CA GLU A 257 16.20 15.26 21.69
C GLU A 257 15.13 15.74 22.67
N GLU A 258 14.04 16.34 22.19
CA GLU A 258 12.95 16.76 23.06
C GLU A 258 12.30 15.57 23.79
N PHE A 259 12.07 14.47 23.08
CA PHE A 259 11.58 13.24 23.69
C PHE A 259 12.58 12.63 24.67
N ARG A 260 13.87 12.55 24.32
CA ARG A 260 14.92 12.04 25.20
C ARG A 260 14.93 12.78 26.54
N ARG A 261 14.85 14.12 26.50
CA ARG A 261 14.79 14.95 27.71
C ARG A 261 13.51 14.73 28.51
N ALA A 262 12.36 14.62 27.84
CA ALA A 262 11.09 14.37 28.51
C ALA A 262 11.02 12.98 29.17
N SER A 263 11.68 11.98 28.58
CA SER A 263 11.61 10.58 28.96
C SER A 263 12.81 10.05 29.74
N ASP A 264 13.74 10.92 30.16
CA ASP A 264 14.96 10.52 30.88
C ASP A 264 15.82 9.49 30.11
N GLY A 265 16.01 9.73 28.80
CA GLY A 265 16.94 8.97 27.97
C GLY A 265 16.32 7.84 27.13
N GLN A 266 14.99 7.76 27.01
CA GLN A 266 14.36 6.74 26.16
C GLN A 266 14.39 7.10 24.68
N SER A 267 14.08 6.11 23.83
CA SER A 267 14.17 6.23 22.37
C SER A 267 12.82 6.56 21.74
N PHE A 268 12.85 7.41 20.71
CA PHE A 268 11.70 7.75 19.89
C PHE A 268 11.95 7.32 18.45
N HIS A 269 11.00 6.60 17.87
CA HIS A 269 11.04 6.17 16.47
C HIS A 269 9.71 6.45 15.79
N ILE A 270 9.77 6.70 14.49
CA ILE A 270 8.60 6.82 13.61
C ILE A 270 8.69 5.69 12.59
N ILE A 271 7.59 4.98 12.35
CA ILE A 271 7.51 3.95 11.30
C ILE A 271 6.19 4.05 10.55
N LYS A 272 6.20 3.55 9.30
CA LYS A 272 4.98 3.42 8.50
C LYS A 272 4.07 2.32 9.05
N PHE A 273 2.80 2.37 8.68
CA PHE A 273 1.82 1.38 9.11
C PHE A 273 2.14 -0.01 8.52
N SER A 274 2.57 -0.09 7.25
CA SER A 274 3.00 -1.37 6.65
C SER A 274 4.20 -1.99 7.36
N GLU A 275 5.19 -1.17 7.73
CA GLU A 275 6.38 -1.61 8.47
C GLU A 275 6.01 -2.07 9.89
N PHE A 276 5.14 -1.31 10.56
CA PHE A 276 4.57 -1.70 11.85
C PHE A 276 3.93 -3.08 11.79
N LEU A 277 3.02 -3.32 10.84
CA LEU A 277 2.38 -4.62 10.69
C LEU A 277 3.39 -5.74 10.43
N ASN A 278 4.41 -5.49 9.61
CA ASN A 278 5.49 -6.44 9.36
C ASN A 278 6.29 -6.77 10.64
N PHE A 279 6.63 -5.77 11.45
CA PHE A 279 7.34 -5.98 12.72
C PHE A 279 6.57 -6.83 13.73
N TYR A 280 5.23 -6.78 13.68
CA TYR A 280 4.34 -7.56 14.54
C TYR A 280 3.80 -8.84 13.88
N GLY A 281 4.39 -9.26 12.76
CA GLY A 281 4.17 -10.60 12.18
C GLY A 281 2.97 -10.72 11.25
N ALA A 282 2.50 -9.63 10.65
CA ALA A 282 1.53 -9.71 9.56
C ALA A 282 2.09 -10.45 8.34
N SER A 283 1.22 -11.07 7.55
CA SER A 283 1.62 -11.76 6.32
C SER A 283 2.15 -10.78 5.27
N LYS A 284 3.00 -11.28 4.37
CA LYS A 284 3.63 -10.42 3.35
C LYS A 284 2.59 -9.81 2.41
N GLU A 285 1.51 -10.56 2.14
CA GLU A 285 0.40 -10.18 1.30
C GLU A 285 -0.35 -8.99 1.91
N VAL A 286 -0.66 -9.05 3.20
CA VAL A 286 -1.28 -7.94 3.96
C VAL A 286 -0.35 -6.73 4.00
N VAL A 287 0.94 -6.93 4.30
CA VAL A 287 1.92 -5.84 4.34
C VAL A 287 2.03 -5.12 2.99
N GLU A 288 1.98 -5.86 1.89
CA GLU A 288 2.04 -5.29 0.54
C GLU A 288 0.75 -4.56 0.15
N GLU A 289 -0.42 -5.11 0.48
CA GLU A 289 -1.71 -4.42 0.30
C GLU A 289 -1.72 -3.08 1.02
N ILE A 290 -1.31 -3.07 2.29
CA ILE A 290 -1.25 -1.86 3.12
C ILE A 290 -0.25 -0.86 2.56
N ARG A 291 0.93 -1.32 2.11
CA ARG A 291 1.94 -0.45 1.50
C ARG A 291 1.40 0.25 0.25
N LYS A 292 0.64 -0.46 -0.60
CA LYS A 292 0.00 0.13 -1.79
C LYS A 292 -1.00 1.22 -1.39
N GLU A 293 -1.83 0.95 -0.39
CA GLU A 293 -2.80 1.92 0.10
C GLU A 293 -2.15 3.15 0.74
N GLU A 294 -1.06 2.98 1.50
CA GLU A 294 -0.29 4.11 2.06
C GLU A 294 0.24 5.03 0.95
N VAL A 295 0.75 4.47 -0.15
CA VAL A 295 1.23 5.23 -1.31
C VAL A 295 0.08 5.96 -1.99
N GLN A 296 -1.04 5.28 -2.25
CA GLN A 296 -2.22 5.89 -2.89
C GLN A 296 -2.80 7.02 -2.05
N SER A 297 -2.96 6.80 -0.74
CA SER A 297 -3.45 7.81 0.19
C SER A 297 -2.51 9.00 0.31
N HIS A 298 -1.18 8.80 0.27
CA HIS A 298 -0.21 9.90 0.22
C HIS A 298 -0.39 10.79 -0.99
N ILE A 299 -0.44 10.19 -2.18
CA ILE A 299 -0.59 10.95 -3.42
C ILE A 299 -1.96 11.66 -3.45
N GLY A 300 -3.01 11.03 -2.91
CA GLY A 300 -4.32 11.64 -2.72
C GLY A 300 -4.30 12.89 -1.83
N HIS A 301 -3.56 12.87 -0.72
CA HIS A 301 -3.43 14.02 0.19
C HIS A 301 -2.55 15.14 -0.37
N SER A 302 -1.46 14.81 -1.08
CA SER A 302 -0.62 15.80 -1.78
C SER A 302 -1.43 16.63 -2.80
N ARG A 303 -2.42 16.01 -3.46
CA ARG A 303 -3.37 16.69 -4.37
C ARG A 303 -4.29 17.70 -3.68
N GLN A 304 -4.61 17.52 -2.40
CA GLN A 304 -5.55 18.39 -1.66
C GLN A 304 -4.85 19.49 -0.86
N LYS A 305 -3.66 19.23 -0.29
CA LYS A 305 -2.93 20.19 0.57
C LYS A 305 -1.97 21.11 -0.17
N SER A 306 -1.60 20.80 -1.41
CA SER A 306 -0.67 21.61 -2.18
C SER A 306 -1.25 21.92 -3.55
N SER A 307 -1.17 23.19 -3.97
CA SER A 307 -1.25 23.52 -5.40
C SER A 307 0.06 23.18 -6.12
N LYS A 308 0.95 22.35 -5.54
CA LYS A 308 2.30 22.06 -6.05
C LYS A 308 2.70 20.61 -5.76
N ALA A 309 2.57 19.78 -6.78
CA ALA A 309 3.18 18.47 -6.85
C ALA A 309 4.69 18.50 -6.55
N ASP A 310 5.19 17.55 -5.77
CA ASP A 310 6.62 17.41 -5.48
C ASP A 310 7.25 16.26 -6.30
N LYS A 311 8.52 16.42 -6.65
CA LYS A 311 9.34 15.44 -7.36
C LYS A 311 9.38 14.09 -6.62
N ALA A 312 9.29 14.12 -5.28
CA ALA A 312 9.28 12.93 -4.43
C ALA A 312 8.13 11.99 -4.75
N ASP A 313 6.92 12.54 -4.85
CA ASP A 313 5.69 11.80 -5.12
C ASP A 313 5.75 11.15 -6.50
N LEU A 314 6.27 11.86 -7.50
CA LEU A 314 6.48 11.32 -8.84
C LEU A 314 7.49 10.17 -8.84
N ILE A 315 8.59 10.27 -8.07
CA ILE A 315 9.60 9.21 -7.97
C ILE A 315 9.02 7.96 -7.31
N LEU A 316 8.30 8.12 -6.19
CA LEU A 316 7.67 7.01 -5.47
C LEU A 316 6.64 6.30 -6.36
N LEU A 317 5.75 7.06 -7.00
CA LEU A 317 4.76 6.55 -7.93
C LEU A 317 5.40 5.83 -9.11
N SER A 318 6.49 6.39 -9.67
CA SER A 318 7.20 5.76 -10.79
C SER A 318 7.79 4.40 -10.39
N SER A 319 8.36 4.30 -9.19
CA SER A 319 8.88 3.03 -8.67
C SER A 319 7.77 1.99 -8.51
N GLU A 320 6.60 2.39 -8.02
CA GLU A 320 5.46 1.50 -7.85
C GLU A 320 4.90 1.02 -9.19
N ILE A 321 4.73 1.91 -10.17
CA ILE A 321 4.30 1.55 -11.53
C ILE A 321 5.28 0.55 -12.15
N GLU A 322 6.59 0.79 -12.02
CA GLU A 322 7.59 -0.12 -12.58
C GLU A 322 7.58 -1.49 -11.92
N LYS A 323 7.37 -1.56 -10.61
CA LYS A 323 7.21 -2.81 -9.87
C LYS A 323 5.98 -3.58 -10.35
N GLU A 324 4.82 -2.93 -10.39
CA GLU A 324 3.56 -3.57 -10.81
C GLU A 324 3.61 -3.99 -12.28
N LEU A 325 4.23 -3.18 -13.14
CA LEU A 325 4.46 -3.52 -14.55
C LEU A 325 5.35 -4.76 -14.69
N ARG A 326 6.46 -4.85 -13.95
CA ARG A 326 7.33 -6.04 -13.97
C ARG A 326 6.60 -7.28 -13.49
N ASN A 327 5.86 -7.16 -12.39
CA ASN A 327 5.05 -8.24 -11.83
C ASN A 327 4.02 -8.75 -12.85
N LEU A 328 3.25 -7.84 -13.47
CA LEU A 328 2.26 -8.18 -14.48
C LEU A 328 2.90 -8.91 -15.68
N LEU A 329 3.99 -8.36 -16.22
CA LEU A 329 4.71 -8.99 -17.33
C LEU A 329 5.27 -10.37 -16.95
N GLY A 330 5.78 -10.53 -15.73
CA GLY A 330 6.24 -11.80 -15.20
C GLY A 330 5.12 -12.84 -15.12
N SER A 331 3.97 -12.46 -14.55
CA SER A 331 2.81 -13.33 -14.43
C SER A 331 2.22 -13.74 -15.79
N MET A 332 2.32 -12.86 -16.80
CA MET A 332 1.83 -13.12 -18.16
C MET A 332 2.85 -13.84 -19.06
N GLY A 333 4.06 -14.13 -18.57
CA GLY A 333 5.13 -14.76 -19.36
C GLY A 333 5.67 -13.85 -20.48
N LEU A 334 5.63 -12.54 -20.26
CA LEU A 334 6.09 -11.51 -21.19
C LEU A 334 7.47 -10.94 -20.80
N ILE A 335 8.09 -11.44 -19.73
CA ILE A 335 9.35 -10.92 -19.19
C ILE A 335 10.49 -10.98 -20.23
N ASP A 336 10.61 -12.05 -21.01
CA ASP A 336 11.63 -12.21 -22.04
C ASP A 336 11.46 -11.26 -23.23
N LYS A 337 10.23 -10.74 -23.41
CA LYS A 337 9.93 -9.72 -24.43
C LYS A 337 10.21 -8.31 -23.92
N SER A 338 10.47 -8.15 -22.62
CA SER A 338 10.82 -6.86 -22.04
C SER A 338 12.15 -6.37 -22.61
N ARG A 339 12.17 -5.11 -23.07
CA ARG A 339 13.38 -4.47 -23.62
C ARG A 339 14.01 -3.47 -22.64
N ASN A 340 13.75 -3.62 -21.33
CA ASN A 340 14.26 -2.75 -20.27
C ASN A 340 13.94 -1.25 -20.41
N THR A 341 12.92 -0.88 -21.19
CA THR A 341 12.39 0.49 -21.20
C THR A 341 10.94 0.48 -20.76
N PHE A 342 10.55 1.50 -19.99
CA PHE A 342 9.19 1.66 -19.51
C PHE A 342 8.16 1.61 -20.66
N LEU A 343 8.38 2.38 -21.72
CA LEU A 343 7.42 2.45 -22.82
C LEU A 343 7.36 1.16 -23.64
N SER A 344 8.48 0.45 -23.84
CA SER A 344 8.43 -0.85 -24.51
C SER A 344 7.62 -1.86 -23.71
N ASN A 345 7.72 -1.81 -22.38
CA ASN A 345 7.02 -2.71 -21.48
C ASN A 345 5.51 -2.40 -21.45
N ILE A 346 5.13 -1.13 -21.38
CA ILE A 346 3.73 -0.71 -21.49
C ILE A 346 3.11 -1.15 -22.82
N LYS A 347 3.85 -1.05 -23.94
CA LYS A 347 3.37 -1.51 -25.25
C LYS A 347 3.02 -3.00 -25.30
N LEU A 348 3.65 -3.84 -24.47
CA LEU A 348 3.28 -5.25 -24.39
C LEU A 348 1.88 -5.46 -23.81
N LEU A 349 1.32 -4.46 -23.11
CA LEU A 349 0.01 -4.51 -22.48
C LEU A 349 -1.14 -4.03 -23.39
N GLU A 350 -0.84 -3.41 -24.53
CA GLU A 350 -1.86 -2.92 -25.47
C GLU A 350 -2.84 -4.01 -25.93
N PRO A 351 -2.40 -5.23 -26.30
CA PRO A 351 -3.31 -6.33 -26.65
C PRO A 351 -4.22 -6.78 -25.50
N TYR A 352 -3.89 -6.40 -24.27
CA TYR A 352 -4.57 -6.81 -23.04
C TYR A 352 -5.43 -5.69 -22.44
N GLY A 353 -5.67 -4.61 -23.21
CA GLY A 353 -6.60 -3.55 -22.85
C GLY A 353 -5.98 -2.28 -22.27
N PHE A 354 -4.65 -2.16 -22.27
CA PHE A 354 -4.01 -0.88 -21.95
C PHE A 354 -4.20 0.11 -23.11
N THR A 355 -4.83 1.26 -22.86
CA THR A 355 -5.21 2.21 -23.93
C THR A 355 -4.39 3.51 -23.93
N GLU A 356 -3.73 3.85 -22.82
CA GLU A 356 -3.18 5.19 -22.59
C GLU A 356 -1.70 5.32 -22.99
N LEU A 357 -1.34 4.81 -24.17
CA LEU A 357 0.05 4.76 -24.65
C LEU A 357 0.71 6.13 -24.78
N GLU A 358 -0.03 7.14 -25.25
CA GLU A 358 0.51 8.49 -25.40
C GLU A 358 0.72 9.16 -24.04
N ILE A 359 -0.19 8.93 -23.08
CA ILE A 359 -0.04 9.38 -21.69
C ILE A 359 1.18 8.71 -21.07
N ALA A 360 1.36 7.39 -21.25
CA ALA A 360 2.52 6.65 -20.76
C ALA A 360 3.84 7.16 -21.37
N ASN A 361 3.84 7.51 -22.65
CA ASN A 361 4.99 8.10 -23.33
C ASN A 361 5.37 9.47 -22.75
N GLN A 362 4.39 10.36 -22.57
CA GLN A 362 4.62 11.69 -21.98
C GLN A 362 5.03 11.61 -20.51
N PHE A 363 4.39 10.72 -19.73
CA PHE A 363 4.78 10.40 -18.36
C PHE A 363 6.25 9.96 -18.29
N SER A 364 6.63 9.01 -19.13
CA SER A 364 8.01 8.49 -19.20
C SER A 364 9.02 9.60 -19.48
N LYS A 365 8.70 10.57 -20.34
CA LYS A 365 9.56 11.72 -20.65
C LYS A 365 9.72 12.65 -19.44
N ILE A 366 8.61 13.02 -18.78
CA ILE A 366 8.65 13.92 -17.62
C ILE A 366 9.39 13.25 -16.45
N ARG A 367 9.05 11.99 -16.13
CA ARG A 367 9.76 11.20 -15.12
C ARG A 367 11.26 11.17 -15.39
N ASN A 368 11.70 10.86 -16.61
CA ASN A 368 13.12 10.77 -16.93
C ASN A 368 13.85 12.11 -16.69
N ARG A 369 13.24 13.23 -17.07
CA ARG A 369 13.80 14.57 -16.78
C ARG A 369 13.98 14.79 -15.27
N VAL A 370 12.94 14.46 -14.49
CA VAL A 370 12.93 14.65 -13.03
C VAL A 370 13.95 13.73 -12.34
N VAL A 371 14.01 12.45 -12.70
CA VAL A 371 14.94 11.46 -12.14
C VAL A 371 16.40 11.81 -12.46
N HIS A 372 16.67 12.36 -13.64
CA HIS A 372 18.02 12.80 -14.03
C HIS A 372 18.38 14.21 -13.52
N GLY A 373 17.62 14.76 -12.57
CA GLY A 373 17.94 16.02 -11.89
C GLY A 373 17.74 17.27 -12.75
N GLN A 374 17.04 17.17 -13.89
CA GLN A 374 16.75 18.33 -14.73
C GLN A 374 15.65 19.20 -14.09
N GLU A 375 15.65 20.49 -14.42
CA GLU A 375 14.53 21.37 -14.08
C GLU A 375 13.28 20.92 -14.84
N ALA A 376 12.23 20.62 -14.09
CA ALA A 376 10.90 20.33 -14.58
C ALA A 376 9.94 21.29 -13.89
N ASP A 377 9.01 21.83 -14.67
CA ASP A 377 7.98 22.73 -14.13
C ASP A 377 7.07 21.96 -13.16
N LEU A 378 6.52 22.67 -12.18
CA LEU A 378 5.60 22.11 -11.20
C LEU A 378 4.31 21.61 -11.85
N ASP A 379 3.88 22.25 -12.93
CA ASP A 379 2.74 21.82 -13.72
C ASP A 379 3.02 20.50 -14.45
N ASP A 380 4.24 20.31 -14.98
CA ASP A 380 4.69 19.05 -15.59
C ASP A 380 4.71 17.92 -14.56
N ILE A 381 5.21 18.18 -13.34
CA ILE A 381 5.26 17.19 -12.26
C ILE A 381 3.84 16.79 -11.84
N SER A 382 2.95 17.77 -11.68
CA SER A 382 1.54 17.53 -11.32
C SER A 382 0.81 16.70 -12.37
N TRP A 383 0.99 17.05 -13.65
CA TRP A 383 0.47 16.26 -14.76
C TRP A 383 1.01 14.84 -14.74
N ALA A 384 2.33 14.67 -14.54
CA ALA A 384 2.97 13.35 -14.52
C ALA A 384 2.48 12.48 -13.35
N ILE A 385 2.21 13.04 -12.18
CA ILE A 385 1.61 12.30 -11.07
C ILE A 385 0.20 11.81 -11.45
N ASN A 386 -0.61 12.66 -12.07
CA ASN A 386 -1.96 12.28 -12.49
C ASN A 386 -1.95 11.22 -13.59
N ALA A 387 -1.09 11.38 -14.58
CA ALA A 387 -0.84 10.39 -15.61
C ALA A 387 -0.34 9.06 -15.02
N GLY A 388 0.59 9.11 -14.06
CA GLY A 388 1.15 7.94 -13.39
C GLY A 388 0.09 7.13 -12.64
N ILE A 389 -0.83 7.79 -11.92
CA ILE A 389 -1.92 7.10 -11.23
C ILE A 389 -2.84 6.40 -12.23
N LEU A 390 -3.22 7.08 -13.32
CA LEU A 390 -4.03 6.46 -14.36
C LEU A 390 -3.35 5.23 -14.96
N ILE A 391 -2.04 5.32 -15.23
CA ILE A 391 -1.24 4.20 -15.73
C ILE A 391 -1.23 3.05 -14.72
N LEU A 392 -1.03 3.34 -13.43
CA LEU A 392 -1.04 2.33 -12.36
C LEU A 392 -2.40 1.63 -12.28
N GLU A 393 -3.49 2.40 -12.27
CA GLU A 393 -4.86 1.88 -12.24
C GLU A 393 -5.15 0.97 -13.44
N GLN A 394 -4.69 1.32 -14.65
CA GLN A 394 -4.86 0.47 -15.83
C GLN A 394 -4.05 -0.82 -15.74
N ILE A 395 -2.78 -0.75 -15.30
CA ILE A 395 -1.94 -1.94 -15.10
C ILE A 395 -2.61 -2.90 -14.10
N GLN A 396 -3.11 -2.36 -12.99
CA GLN A 396 -3.77 -3.15 -11.94
C GLN A 396 -5.14 -3.70 -12.38
N ALA A 397 -5.78 -3.08 -13.37
CA ALA A 397 -7.07 -3.54 -13.89
C ALA A 397 -6.95 -4.65 -14.94
N ILE A 398 -5.76 -4.92 -15.50
CA ILE A 398 -5.58 -5.94 -16.54
C ILE A 398 -5.79 -7.33 -15.95
N PRO A 399 -6.78 -8.09 -16.47
CA PRO A 399 -7.03 -9.45 -16.00
C PRO A 399 -5.90 -10.40 -16.40
N HIS A 400 -5.35 -11.15 -15.45
CA HIS A 400 -4.28 -12.10 -15.69
C HIS A 400 -4.26 -13.23 -14.66
N GLU A 401 -3.63 -14.35 -15.02
CA GLU A 401 -3.41 -15.47 -14.11
C GLU A 401 -2.19 -15.20 -13.21
N ILE A 402 -2.35 -15.47 -11.93
CA ILE A 402 -1.25 -15.54 -10.96
C ILE A 402 -1.01 -17.00 -10.57
N HIS A 403 0.26 -17.35 -10.40
CA HIS A 403 0.71 -18.72 -10.20
C HIS A 403 1.37 -18.85 -8.84
N ILE A 404 0.70 -19.52 -7.91
CA ILE A 404 1.14 -19.67 -6.52
C ILE A 404 1.65 -21.09 -6.32
N VAL A 405 2.86 -21.25 -5.78
CA VAL A 405 3.41 -22.57 -5.46
C VAL A 405 2.56 -23.24 -4.38
N TYR A 406 1.87 -24.32 -4.73
CA TYR A 406 1.03 -25.08 -3.80
C TYR A 406 1.81 -26.24 -3.16
N HIS A 407 2.52 -27.02 -3.98
CA HIS A 407 3.44 -28.09 -3.56
C HIS A 407 4.64 -28.15 -4.52
N SER A 408 5.82 -28.52 -4.03
CA SER A 408 7.04 -28.65 -4.83
C SER A 408 7.81 -29.93 -4.47
N GLY A 409 8.70 -30.37 -5.36
CA GLY A 409 9.50 -31.58 -5.14
C GLY A 409 8.72 -32.88 -5.27
N ILE A 410 7.65 -32.89 -6.08
CA ILE A 410 6.76 -34.03 -6.21
C ILE A 410 7.40 -35.08 -7.13
N PRO A 411 7.53 -36.34 -6.71
CA PRO A 411 8.01 -37.40 -7.59
C PRO A 411 7.11 -37.59 -8.81
N LEU A 412 7.73 -37.64 -10.00
CA LEU A 412 7.04 -37.89 -11.27
C LEU A 412 7.35 -39.30 -11.75
N TYR A 413 6.39 -39.91 -12.45
CA TYR A 413 6.48 -41.27 -12.94
C TYR A 413 6.21 -41.36 -14.45
N SER A 414 6.87 -42.28 -15.13
CA SER A 414 6.67 -42.53 -16.58
C SER A 414 5.62 -43.59 -16.88
N ASP A 415 4.98 -44.17 -15.85
CA ASP A 415 3.93 -45.17 -15.96
C ASP A 415 2.72 -44.83 -15.07
N ARG A 416 1.54 -45.28 -15.49
CA ARG A 416 0.26 -45.02 -14.83
C ARG A 416 0.16 -45.58 -13.41
N GLU A 417 0.91 -46.64 -13.09
CA GLU A 417 0.87 -47.27 -11.76
C GLU A 417 1.83 -46.59 -10.77
N CYS A 418 2.59 -45.59 -11.23
CA CYS A 418 3.61 -44.88 -10.47
C CYS A 418 4.67 -45.83 -9.87
N ASN A 419 5.24 -46.70 -10.71
CA ASN A 419 6.31 -47.64 -10.33
C ASN A 419 7.69 -47.23 -10.88
N GLN A 420 7.73 -46.48 -11.98
CA GLN A 420 8.95 -46.01 -12.66
C GLN A 420 9.10 -44.51 -12.43
N ILE A 421 9.88 -44.14 -11.42
CA ILE A 421 10.17 -42.75 -11.09
C ILE A 421 11.07 -42.10 -12.17
N ARG A 422 10.89 -40.81 -12.41
CA ARG A 422 11.75 -39.99 -13.24
C ARG A 422 12.79 -39.28 -12.35
N ASP A 423 13.98 -39.86 -12.20
CA ASP A 423 14.99 -39.39 -11.24
C ASP A 423 15.53 -37.97 -11.50
N SER A 424 15.43 -37.47 -12.74
CA SER A 424 16.02 -36.20 -13.16
C SER A 424 15.05 -35.01 -13.12
N VAL A 425 13.80 -35.20 -12.69
CA VAL A 425 12.77 -34.15 -12.74
C VAL A 425 11.73 -34.34 -11.64
N ASN A 426 11.33 -33.23 -11.02
CA ASN A 426 10.25 -33.22 -10.06
C ASN A 426 9.06 -32.42 -10.59
N GLY A 427 7.90 -32.61 -9.96
CA GLY A 427 6.71 -31.84 -10.19
C GLY A 427 6.62 -30.65 -9.23
N VAL A 428 6.12 -29.54 -9.74
CA VAL A 428 5.62 -28.42 -8.94
C VAL A 428 4.14 -28.24 -9.25
N ILE A 429 3.29 -28.28 -8.21
CA ILE A 429 1.87 -27.93 -8.33
C ILE A 429 1.73 -26.45 -8.09
N LEU A 430 1.11 -25.77 -9.04
CA LEU A 430 0.74 -24.36 -8.96
C LEU A 430 -0.77 -24.26 -8.76
N GLU A 431 -1.16 -23.44 -7.80
CA GLU A 431 -2.50 -22.90 -7.68
C GLU A 431 -2.61 -21.68 -8.60
N ILE A 432 -3.54 -21.78 -9.56
CA ILE A 432 -3.79 -20.74 -10.55
C ILE A 432 -5.01 -19.95 -10.09
N ARG A 433 -4.86 -18.64 -10.00
CA ARG A 433 -5.94 -17.71 -9.66
C ARG A 433 -6.03 -16.57 -10.67
N MET A 434 -7.23 -16.04 -10.84
CA MET A 434 -7.47 -14.88 -11.70
C MET A 434 -7.35 -13.59 -10.89
N TYR A 435 -6.55 -12.65 -11.37
CA TYR A 435 -6.45 -11.30 -10.85
C TYR A 435 -6.99 -10.30 -11.90
N PRO A 436 -7.67 -9.20 -11.51
CA PRO A 436 -8.18 -8.91 -10.17
C PRO A 436 -9.41 -9.77 -9.84
N GLY A 437 -9.62 -10.09 -8.56
CA GLY A 437 -10.79 -10.84 -8.07
C GLY A 437 -10.47 -12.16 -7.35
N ASP A 438 -9.22 -12.61 -7.41
CA ASP A 438 -8.66 -13.76 -6.67
C ASP A 438 -9.47 -15.06 -6.83
N ALA A 439 -10.15 -15.21 -7.97
CA ALA A 439 -10.98 -16.36 -8.25
C ALA A 439 -10.09 -17.58 -8.50
N PHE A 440 -10.29 -18.65 -7.72
CA PHE A 440 -9.63 -19.94 -7.95
C PHE A 440 -9.96 -20.48 -9.34
N VAL A 441 -8.94 -20.79 -10.14
CA VAL A 441 -9.08 -21.33 -11.49
C VAL A 441 -8.85 -22.84 -11.47
N SER A 442 -7.66 -23.27 -11.07
CA SER A 442 -7.30 -24.71 -11.02
C SER A 442 -6.00 -24.96 -10.28
N LEU A 443 -5.76 -26.22 -9.91
CA LEU A 443 -4.42 -26.72 -9.56
C LEU A 443 -3.83 -27.44 -10.77
N ARG A 444 -2.58 -27.12 -11.13
CA ARG A 444 -1.87 -27.79 -12.23
C ARG A 444 -0.44 -28.12 -11.83
N ILE A 445 0.04 -29.28 -12.26
CA ILE A 445 1.41 -29.74 -12.04
C ILE A 445 2.26 -29.53 -13.29
N PHE A 446 3.52 -29.13 -13.11
CA PHE A 446 4.49 -28.92 -14.17
C PHE A 446 5.84 -29.56 -13.85
N PRO A 447 6.61 -30.03 -14.85
CA PRO A 447 7.94 -30.58 -14.62
C PRO A 447 8.94 -29.45 -14.36
N THR A 448 9.85 -29.68 -13.42
CA THR A 448 10.94 -28.75 -13.13
C THR A 448 12.18 -29.47 -12.61
N THR A 449 13.36 -28.99 -13.01
CA THR A 449 14.62 -29.36 -12.36
C THR A 449 15.02 -28.37 -11.26
N CYS A 450 14.31 -27.25 -11.14
CA CYS A 450 14.60 -26.22 -10.17
C CYS A 450 14.10 -26.59 -8.76
N THR A 451 14.85 -26.17 -7.74
CA THR A 451 14.56 -26.47 -6.32
C THR A 451 14.15 -25.25 -5.51
N HIS A 452 14.05 -24.06 -6.11
CA HIS A 452 13.78 -22.80 -5.42
C HIS A 452 12.29 -22.56 -5.08
N PHE A 453 11.40 -23.47 -5.45
CA PHE A 453 9.95 -23.30 -5.24
C PHE A 453 9.55 -23.48 -3.78
N LEU A 454 9.16 -22.37 -3.14
CA LEU A 454 8.65 -22.33 -1.77
C LEU A 454 7.13 -22.18 -1.77
N LYS A 455 6.43 -23.01 -0.99
CA LYS A 455 4.97 -22.97 -0.85
C LYS A 455 4.47 -21.57 -0.49
N GLY A 456 3.39 -21.15 -1.16
CA GLY A 456 2.77 -19.83 -1.01
C GLY A 456 3.44 -18.70 -1.80
N LYS A 457 4.56 -18.94 -2.51
CA LYS A 457 5.21 -17.90 -3.33
C LYS A 457 4.57 -17.80 -4.70
N ILE A 458 4.42 -16.55 -5.16
CA ILE A 458 4.00 -16.24 -6.53
C ILE A 458 5.23 -16.35 -7.44
N VAL A 459 5.07 -17.07 -8.55
CA VAL A 459 6.12 -17.30 -9.54
C VAL A 459 5.73 -16.78 -10.91
N ALA A 460 6.74 -16.36 -11.67
CA ALA A 460 6.62 -15.90 -13.03
C ALA A 460 6.26 -17.05 -13.97
N TRP A 461 5.56 -16.72 -15.07
CA TRP A 461 5.19 -17.71 -16.08
C TRP A 461 6.32 -17.91 -17.10
N GLU A 462 7.36 -18.61 -16.67
CA GLU A 462 8.59 -18.81 -17.44
C GLU A 462 8.87 -20.28 -17.74
N TRP A 463 9.41 -20.54 -18.93
CA TRP A 463 9.59 -21.88 -19.49
C TRP A 463 10.99 -22.06 -20.08
N ASN A 464 11.58 -23.22 -19.83
CA ASN A 464 12.76 -23.69 -20.58
C ASN A 464 12.33 -24.74 -21.60
N LEU A 465 12.30 -24.34 -22.87
CA LEU A 465 11.83 -25.18 -23.97
C LEU A 465 12.83 -26.26 -24.41
N ASN A 466 14.07 -26.23 -23.90
CA ASN A 466 15.07 -27.24 -24.23
C ASN A 466 14.83 -28.57 -23.51
N ASN A 467 14.11 -28.52 -22.39
CA ASN A 467 13.79 -29.68 -21.58
C ASN A 467 12.30 -29.99 -21.73
N VAL A 468 11.97 -31.15 -22.28
CA VAL A 468 10.59 -31.58 -22.51
C VAL A 468 10.43 -33.02 -22.05
N TRP A 469 9.39 -33.29 -21.27
CA TRP A 469 9.02 -34.62 -20.83
C TRP A 469 7.70 -35.03 -21.42
N GLY A 470 7.65 -36.27 -21.91
CA GLY A 470 6.41 -36.89 -22.38
C GLY A 470 5.47 -37.24 -21.23
N GLU A 471 4.53 -38.14 -21.52
CA GLU A 471 3.45 -38.52 -20.62
C GLU A 471 3.97 -38.89 -19.23
N SER A 472 3.33 -38.34 -18.20
CA SER A 472 3.78 -38.44 -16.82
C SER A 472 2.60 -38.52 -15.85
N TRP A 473 2.82 -39.22 -14.73
CA TRP A 473 1.87 -39.38 -13.63
C TRP A 473 2.52 -38.96 -12.31
N TYR A 474 1.70 -38.68 -11.30
CA TYR A 474 2.14 -38.36 -9.95
C TYR A 474 1.14 -38.89 -8.92
N ARG A 475 1.57 -38.98 -7.67
CA ARG A 475 0.66 -39.18 -6.53
C ARG A 475 0.35 -37.81 -5.95
N ASP A 476 -0.94 -37.50 -5.86
CA ASP A 476 -1.41 -36.24 -5.29
C ASP A 476 -0.93 -36.11 -3.83
N PRO A 477 -0.23 -35.02 -3.44
CA PRO A 477 0.30 -34.90 -2.08
C PRO A 477 -0.75 -34.87 -0.99
N ASP A 478 -1.98 -34.45 -1.30
CA ASP A 478 -3.06 -34.29 -0.32
C ASP A 478 -3.99 -35.51 -0.29
N THR A 479 -4.29 -36.11 -1.44
CA THR A 479 -5.20 -37.27 -1.52
C THR A 479 -4.50 -38.62 -1.67
N ASN A 480 -3.21 -38.62 -2.00
CA ASN A 480 -2.41 -39.80 -2.35
C ASN A 480 -2.94 -40.60 -3.57
N GLU A 481 -3.91 -40.05 -4.31
CA GLU A 481 -4.44 -40.66 -5.52
C GLU A 481 -3.45 -40.51 -6.68
N ILE A 482 -3.39 -41.52 -7.55
CA ILE A 482 -2.60 -41.43 -8.78
C ILE A 482 -3.36 -40.59 -9.81
N LYS A 483 -2.73 -39.52 -10.28
CA LYS A 483 -3.28 -38.60 -11.27
C LYS A 483 -2.35 -38.47 -12.48
N VAL A 484 -2.94 -38.23 -13.65
CA VAL A 484 -2.20 -37.84 -14.85
C VAL A 484 -1.63 -36.44 -14.60
N ALA A 485 -0.34 -36.26 -14.84
CA ALA A 485 0.32 -34.96 -14.75
C ALA A 485 0.12 -34.18 -16.05
N TRP A 486 0.58 -34.75 -17.18
CA TRP A 486 0.46 -34.21 -18.54
C TRP A 486 0.76 -35.28 -19.58
N SER A 487 0.44 -35.00 -20.85
CA SER A 487 0.84 -35.83 -22.02
C SER A 487 2.19 -35.42 -22.62
N SER A 488 2.51 -34.13 -22.58
CA SER A 488 3.82 -33.57 -22.90
C SER A 488 3.92 -32.20 -22.24
N SER A 489 5.06 -31.88 -21.64
CA SER A 489 5.27 -30.56 -21.03
C SER A 489 6.74 -30.15 -21.04
N ALA A 490 6.98 -28.87 -21.32
CA ALA A 490 8.28 -28.25 -21.21
C ALA A 490 8.59 -27.93 -19.74
N GLU A 491 9.86 -27.66 -19.45
CA GLU A 491 10.27 -27.31 -18.09
C GLU A 491 9.69 -25.96 -17.65
N PHE A 492 9.01 -25.99 -16.51
CA PHE A 492 8.64 -24.78 -15.79
C PHE A 492 9.82 -24.33 -14.91
N VAL A 493 10.30 -23.11 -15.15
CA VAL A 493 11.45 -22.53 -14.42
C VAL A 493 11.07 -21.37 -13.52
N GLY A 494 9.81 -20.91 -13.60
CA GLY A 494 9.26 -19.70 -12.98
C GLY A 494 10.03 -19.18 -11.77
N ARG A 495 10.68 -18.02 -11.93
CA ARG A 495 11.35 -17.35 -10.82
C ARG A 495 10.31 -16.74 -9.89
N ASN A 496 10.66 -16.58 -8.62
CA ASN A 496 9.82 -15.85 -7.67
C ASN A 496 9.64 -14.41 -8.17
N LEU A 497 8.38 -13.96 -8.21
CA LEU A 497 8.02 -12.66 -8.79
C LEU A 497 8.74 -11.49 -8.09
N ASN A 498 9.05 -11.65 -6.80
CA ASN A 498 9.76 -10.63 -6.01
C ASN A 498 11.26 -10.54 -6.31
N ASP A 499 11.82 -11.56 -6.96
CA ASP A 499 13.24 -11.66 -7.29
C ASP A 499 13.52 -11.20 -8.74
N LEU A 500 12.49 -10.72 -9.44
CA LEU A 500 12.54 -10.23 -10.84
C LEU A 500 13.03 -8.79 -11.00
#